data_AF-A0A924IDK9-F1
#
_entry.id   AF-A0A924IDK9-F1
#
_cell.length_a   1.000
_cell.length_b   1.000
_cell.length_c   1.000
_cell.angle_alpha   90.00
_cell.angle_beta   90.00
_cell.angle_gamma   90.00
#
_symmetry.space_group_name_H-M   'P 1'
#
loop_
_entity.id
_entity.type
_entity.pdbx_description
1 polymer ?
#
loop_
_entity_poly.entity_id
_entity_poly.type
_entity_poly.pdbx_seq_one_letter_code
_entity_poly.pdbx_strand_id
1 'polypeptide(L)'
;MVEELSEWIHVMEAARRLGLQTHSMKALAERQKFKQLRRWDVAGHPYFYLWHEIEAYEAALRHRARYRRSHPIYAGQPYVEKMSEADARSCGFLTVLEAAAVLQVSGVRVGALVKSGKLVGYQNLPGQKGSKMFLSKTQVRNLANDRERLEQRRNWEKGDWSEYRRRQVRTEVRCRSHHPPMPPGVITALEASEVLGISCQSLVLLRKKGRISGFHAYFGKREGCRREGKRWYYSEKEIWELLEHEGYQEKRDRIDEAMKARLKVSVKTVQVSPILMEKMDW
;
A
#
# COMPACT_ATOMS: atom_id res chain seq x y z
N MET A 1 27.45 37.03 13.02
CA MET A 1 26.30 36.31 12.43
C MET A 1 26.13 36.85 11.02
N VAL A 2 26.64 36.14 10.03
CA VAL A 2 26.41 36.50 8.62
C VAL A 2 25.00 35.99 8.32
N GLU A 3 24.04 36.88 8.13
CA GLU A 3 22.79 36.52 7.47
C GLU A 3 23.18 36.06 6.07
N GLU A 4 23.28 34.75 5.87
CA GLU A 4 23.40 34.16 4.54
C GLU A 4 22.22 34.68 3.73
N LEU A 5 22.50 35.66 2.85
CA LEU A 5 21.55 36.14 1.86
C LEU A 5 21.07 34.91 1.12
N SER A 6 19.87 34.46 1.45
CA SER A 6 19.29 33.27 0.84
C SER A 6 19.15 33.57 -0.64
N GLU A 7 20.02 32.98 -1.46
CA GLU A 7 20.03 33.22 -2.88
C GLU A 7 18.70 32.77 -3.48
N TRP A 8 18.05 33.67 -4.21
CA TRP A 8 16.78 33.42 -4.87
C TRP A 8 17.05 33.04 -6.33
N ILE A 9 16.39 31.99 -6.82
CA ILE A 9 16.52 31.51 -8.19
C ILE A 9 15.24 31.78 -8.98
N HIS A 10 15.40 32.38 -10.15
CA HIS A 10 14.30 32.63 -11.08
C HIS A 10 13.70 31.31 -11.60
N VAL A 11 12.37 31.26 -11.78
CA VAL A 11 11.64 30.05 -12.17
C VAL A 11 12.16 29.38 -13.44
N MET A 12 12.57 30.16 -14.44
CA MET A 12 13.13 29.61 -15.68
C MET A 12 14.46 28.90 -15.43
N GLU A 13 15.30 29.45 -14.56
CA GLU A 13 16.60 28.86 -14.22
C GLU A 13 16.43 27.61 -13.36
N ALA A 14 15.52 27.65 -12.38
CA ALA A 14 15.15 26.48 -11.59
C ALA A 14 14.57 25.36 -12.46
N ALA A 15 13.70 25.69 -13.41
CA ALA A 15 13.11 24.73 -14.35
C ALA A 15 14.19 24.08 -15.22
N ARG A 16 15.11 24.89 -15.78
CA ARG A 16 16.24 24.42 -16.58
C ARG A 16 17.13 23.46 -15.78
N ARG A 17 17.50 23.83 -14.56
CA ARG A 17 18.35 23.00 -13.68
C ARG A 17 17.72 21.65 -13.36
N LEU A 18 16.42 21.61 -13.12
CA LEU A 18 15.69 20.38 -12.82
C LEU A 18 15.29 19.58 -14.06
N GLY A 19 15.54 20.08 -15.28
CA GLY A 19 15.10 19.46 -16.52
C GLY A 19 13.57 19.42 -16.67
N LEU A 20 12.87 20.44 -16.15
CA LEU A 20 11.41 20.54 -16.14
C LEU A 20 10.94 21.73 -16.98
N GLN A 21 9.67 21.69 -17.41
CA GLN A 21 9.01 22.85 -18.01
C GLN A 21 8.58 23.84 -16.92
N THR A 22 8.51 25.13 -17.26
CA THR A 22 8.16 26.21 -16.29
C THR A 22 6.79 26.01 -15.63
N HIS A 23 5.79 25.52 -16.36
CA HIS A 23 4.48 25.20 -15.79
C HIS A 23 4.54 24.02 -14.80
N SER A 24 5.46 23.06 -15.01
CA SER A 24 5.67 21.94 -14.09
C SER A 24 6.29 22.41 -12.78
N MET A 25 7.15 23.42 -12.83
CA MET A 25 7.66 24.10 -11.62
C MET A 25 6.54 24.79 -10.82
N LYS A 26 5.63 25.49 -11.51
CA LYS A 26 4.44 26.09 -10.85
C LYS A 26 3.58 25.03 -10.17
N ALA A 27 3.31 23.91 -10.85
CA ALA A 27 2.55 22.80 -10.27
C ALA A 27 3.25 22.15 -9.05
N LEU A 28 4.58 22.15 -8.99
CA LEU A 28 5.32 21.69 -7.80
C LEU A 28 5.19 22.67 -6.63
N ALA A 29 5.20 23.97 -6.90
CA ALA A 29 4.98 25.01 -5.91
C ALA A 29 3.55 24.95 -5.31
N GLU A 30 2.53 24.78 -6.15
CA GLU A 30 1.12 24.60 -5.72
C GLU A 30 0.93 23.36 -4.83
N ARG A 31 1.73 22.31 -5.06
CA ARG A 31 1.77 21.10 -4.23
C ARG A 31 2.59 21.26 -2.94
N GLN A 32 2.95 22.49 -2.58
CA GLN A 32 3.74 22.86 -1.40
C GLN A 32 5.08 22.10 -1.33
N LYS A 33 5.72 21.86 -2.48
CA LYS A 33 7.08 21.26 -2.53
C LYS A 33 8.19 22.28 -2.36
N PHE A 34 7.88 23.55 -2.59
CA PHE A 34 8.77 24.69 -2.46
C PHE A 34 8.05 25.78 -1.68
N LYS A 35 8.75 26.49 -0.80
CA LYS A 35 8.28 27.76 -0.24
C LYS A 35 8.40 28.81 -1.33
N GLN A 36 7.30 29.01 -2.04
CA GLN A 36 7.20 30.09 -3.00
C GLN A 36 7.01 31.41 -2.26
N LEU A 37 7.89 32.39 -2.51
CA LEU A 37 7.59 33.76 -2.12
C LEU A 37 6.72 34.37 -3.23
N ARG A 38 5.44 34.62 -2.94
CA ARG A 38 4.66 35.58 -3.72
C ARG A 38 5.05 36.98 -3.24
N ARG A 39 5.83 37.69 -4.04
CA ARG A 39 5.97 39.16 -4.02
C ARG A 39 6.15 39.59 -5.48
N TRP A 40 5.45 40.55 -6.10
CA TRP A 40 4.36 41.47 -5.72
C TRP A 40 3.29 41.46 -6.84
N ASP A 41 2.08 41.87 -6.47
CA ASP A 41 0.79 41.64 -7.13
C ASP A 41 0.53 42.37 -8.47
N VAL A 42 1.47 42.34 -9.43
CA VAL A 42 1.21 42.90 -10.78
C VAL A 42 1.43 41.84 -11.85
N ALA A 43 0.37 41.58 -12.62
CA ALA A 43 0.29 40.56 -13.66
C ALA A 43 1.47 40.65 -14.64
N GLY A 44 2.42 39.72 -14.54
CA GLY A 44 3.56 39.63 -15.46
C GLY A 44 4.92 39.38 -14.81
N HIS A 45 5.04 39.47 -13.49
CA HIS A 45 6.35 39.32 -12.85
C HIS A 45 6.81 37.87 -12.66
N PRO A 46 8.14 37.63 -12.72
CA PRO A 46 8.71 36.31 -12.63
C PRO A 46 8.65 35.72 -11.22
N TYR A 47 8.44 34.41 -11.13
CA TYR A 47 8.47 33.67 -9.87
C TYR A 47 9.90 33.37 -9.45
N PHE A 48 10.18 33.49 -8.15
CA PHE A 48 11.45 33.10 -7.54
C PHE A 48 11.23 32.00 -6.51
N TYR A 49 12.23 31.12 -6.40
CA TYR A 49 12.30 30.06 -5.40
C TYR A 49 13.58 30.23 -4.58
N LEU A 50 13.61 29.65 -3.39
CA LEU A 50 14.83 29.57 -2.60
C LEU A 50 15.80 28.58 -3.26
N TRP A 51 17.04 29.00 -3.50
CA TRP A 51 18.05 28.17 -4.17
C TRP A 51 18.25 26.81 -3.48
N HIS A 52 18.38 26.80 -2.16
CA HIS A 52 18.60 25.58 -1.37
C HIS A 52 17.43 24.58 -1.47
N GLU A 53 16.19 25.04 -1.68
CA GLU A 53 15.06 24.13 -1.88
C GLU A 53 15.12 23.43 -3.24
N ILE A 54 15.58 24.14 -4.28
CA ILE A 54 15.81 23.56 -5.60
C ILE A 54 16.93 22.52 -5.54
N GLU A 55 18.04 22.82 -4.85
CA GLU A 55 19.13 21.85 -4.65
C GLU A 55 18.68 20.62 -3.85
N ALA A 56 17.93 20.81 -2.77
CA ALA A 56 17.38 19.71 -1.98
C ALA A 56 16.45 18.83 -2.83
N TYR A 57 15.63 19.44 -3.68
CA TYR A 57 14.75 18.70 -4.59
C TYR A 57 15.53 17.97 -5.69
N GLU A 58 16.56 18.59 -6.26
CA GLU A 58 17.46 17.96 -7.21
C GLU A 58 18.16 16.74 -6.59
N ALA A 59 18.70 16.89 -5.38
CA ALA A 59 19.30 15.80 -4.61
C ALA A 59 18.28 14.67 -4.36
N ALA A 60 17.02 15.01 -4.04
CA ALA A 60 15.93 14.05 -3.88
C ALA A 60 15.59 13.33 -5.20
N LEU A 61 15.61 14.02 -6.35
CA LEU A 61 15.44 13.40 -7.68
C LEU A 61 16.58 12.44 -8.00
N ARG A 62 17.83 12.86 -7.77
CA ARG A 62 19.01 12.00 -7.94
C ARG A 62 18.96 10.78 -7.02
N HIS A 63 18.52 10.95 -5.77
CA HIS A 63 18.31 9.85 -4.84
C HIS A 63 17.20 8.91 -5.32
N ARG A 64 16.07 9.43 -5.81
CA ARG A 64 14.99 8.61 -6.39
C ARG A 64 15.45 7.87 -7.65
N ALA A 65 16.26 8.49 -8.49
CA ALA A 65 16.82 7.85 -9.68
C ALA A 65 17.77 6.71 -9.30
N ARG A 66 18.69 6.96 -8.35
CA ARG A 66 19.54 5.90 -7.76
C ARG A 66 18.72 4.78 -7.15
N TYR A 67 17.70 5.13 -6.36
CA TYR A 67 16.78 4.17 -5.76
C TYR A 67 16.02 3.35 -6.79
N ARG A 68 15.52 3.97 -7.88
CA ARG A 68 14.87 3.25 -8.99
C ARG A 68 15.82 2.29 -9.70
N ARG A 69 17.10 2.68 -9.86
CA ARG A 69 18.14 1.79 -10.43
C ARG A 69 18.50 0.65 -9.48
N SER A 70 18.54 0.91 -8.17
CA SER A 70 18.95 -0.09 -7.16
C SER A 70 17.82 -0.93 -6.59
N HIS A 71 16.55 -0.56 -6.78
CA HIS A 71 15.40 -1.39 -6.42
C HIS A 71 14.86 -2.13 -7.64
N PRO A 72 15.05 -3.46 -7.73
CA PRO A 72 14.56 -4.30 -8.84
C PRO A 72 13.05 -4.20 -9.07
N ILE A 73 12.29 -3.79 -8.05
CA ILE A 73 10.84 -3.57 -8.13
C ILE A 73 10.48 -2.57 -9.25
N TYR A 74 11.40 -1.65 -9.62
CA TYR A 74 11.19 -0.64 -10.66
C TYR A 74 12.11 -0.78 -11.88
N ALA A 75 13.11 -1.66 -11.85
CA ALA A 75 14.12 -1.83 -12.91
C ALA A 75 13.69 -2.81 -14.02
N GLY A 76 12.39 -3.08 -14.14
CA GLY A 76 11.84 -4.22 -14.89
C GLY A 76 11.43 -5.28 -13.88
N GLN A 77 10.18 -5.74 -13.92
CA GLN A 77 9.75 -6.84 -13.08
C GLN A 77 10.58 -8.05 -13.51
N PRO A 78 11.57 -8.53 -12.72
CA PRO A 78 12.54 -9.53 -13.19
C PRO A 78 11.88 -10.88 -13.48
N TYR A 79 10.59 -11.00 -13.15
CA TYR A 79 9.76 -12.17 -13.34
C TYR A 79 8.78 -12.01 -14.51
N VAL A 80 8.95 -10.98 -15.36
CA VAL A 80 8.18 -10.80 -16.59
C VAL A 80 9.09 -10.86 -17.80
N GLU A 81 9.06 -12.00 -18.48
CA GLU A 81 9.84 -12.24 -19.70
C GLU A 81 9.04 -11.82 -20.94
N LYS A 82 9.78 -11.49 -22.02
CA LYS A 82 9.15 -11.12 -23.30
C LYS A 82 8.75 -12.40 -24.05
N MET A 83 7.49 -12.49 -24.47
CA MET A 83 6.99 -13.59 -25.29
C MET A 83 5.83 -13.13 -26.16
N SER A 84 5.75 -13.62 -27.40
CA SER A 84 4.63 -13.30 -28.28
C SER A 84 3.37 -14.06 -27.85
N GLU A 85 2.18 -13.51 -28.17
CA GLU A 85 0.91 -14.17 -27.86
C GLU A 85 0.73 -15.48 -28.67
N ALA A 86 1.29 -15.57 -29.88
CA ALA A 86 1.24 -16.77 -30.70
C ALA A 86 2.05 -17.91 -30.06
N ASP A 87 3.28 -17.62 -29.62
CA ASP A 87 4.15 -18.60 -28.96
C ASP A 87 3.54 -19.06 -27.63
N ALA A 88 2.98 -18.12 -26.85
CA ALA A 88 2.32 -18.43 -25.60
C ALA A 88 1.17 -19.44 -25.78
N ARG A 89 0.35 -19.27 -26.82
CA ARG A 89 -0.74 -20.21 -27.13
C ARG A 89 -0.22 -21.56 -27.62
N SER A 90 0.78 -21.56 -28.51
CA SER A 90 1.38 -22.80 -29.03
C SER A 90 2.01 -23.64 -27.92
N CYS A 91 2.62 -22.99 -26.93
CA CYS A 91 3.28 -23.65 -25.80
C CYS A 91 2.31 -23.96 -24.63
N GLY A 92 1.01 -23.72 -24.80
CA GLY A 92 0.00 -24.03 -23.79
C GLY A 92 0.10 -23.20 -22.51
N PHE A 93 0.59 -21.95 -22.60
CA PHE A 93 0.59 -21.03 -21.48
C PHE A 93 -0.85 -20.62 -21.12
N LEU A 94 -1.08 -20.43 -19.83
CA LEU A 94 -2.35 -20.00 -19.29
C LEU A 94 -2.42 -18.47 -19.25
N THR A 95 -3.59 -17.92 -19.57
CA THR A 95 -3.93 -16.54 -19.24
C THR A 95 -4.02 -16.35 -17.72
N VAL A 96 -3.98 -15.09 -17.27
CA VAL A 96 -4.19 -14.76 -15.84
C VAL A 96 -5.50 -15.32 -15.29
N LEU A 97 -6.58 -15.34 -16.10
CA LEU A 97 -7.89 -15.83 -15.68
C LEU A 97 -7.91 -17.35 -15.54
N GLU A 98 -7.31 -18.08 -16.49
CA GLU A 98 -7.20 -19.53 -16.40
C GLU A 98 -6.30 -19.96 -15.23
N ALA A 99 -5.16 -19.28 -15.05
CA ALA A 99 -4.29 -19.53 -13.90
C ALA A 99 -4.99 -19.21 -12.57
N ALA A 100 -5.82 -18.17 -12.53
CA ALA A 100 -6.63 -17.81 -11.36
C ALA A 100 -7.66 -18.90 -11.04
N ALA A 101 -8.30 -19.48 -12.06
CA ALA A 101 -9.23 -20.60 -11.89
C ALA A 101 -8.51 -21.84 -11.34
N VAL A 102 -7.37 -22.23 -11.92
CA VAL A 102 -6.56 -23.36 -11.44
C VAL A 102 -6.09 -23.16 -10.00
N LEU A 103 -5.68 -21.93 -9.67
CA LEU A 103 -5.24 -21.56 -8.32
C LEU A 103 -6.40 -21.16 -7.39
N GLN A 104 -7.66 -21.21 -7.80
CA GLN A 104 -8.83 -20.79 -6.98
C GLN A 104 -8.61 -19.46 -6.22
N VAL A 105 -8.00 -18.49 -6.89
CA VAL A 105 -7.72 -17.13 -6.38
C VAL A 105 -8.20 -16.08 -7.38
N SER A 106 -8.23 -14.81 -6.99
CA SER A 106 -8.51 -13.72 -7.92
C SER A 106 -7.35 -13.46 -8.88
N GLY A 107 -7.63 -12.95 -10.08
CA GLY A 107 -6.57 -12.55 -11.03
C GLY A 107 -5.62 -11.49 -10.47
N VAL A 108 -6.11 -10.61 -9.58
CA VAL A 108 -5.27 -9.64 -8.84
C VAL A 108 -4.21 -10.36 -8.00
N ARG A 109 -4.59 -11.47 -7.35
CA ARG A 109 -3.67 -12.27 -6.53
C ARG A 109 -2.62 -12.98 -7.40
N VAL A 110 -2.99 -13.47 -8.58
CA VAL A 110 -2.03 -14.02 -9.55
C VAL A 110 -0.98 -12.97 -9.93
N GLY A 111 -1.40 -11.75 -10.24
CA GLY A 111 -0.47 -10.65 -10.51
C GLY A 111 0.44 -10.32 -9.32
N ALA A 112 -0.05 -10.47 -8.08
CA ALA A 112 0.78 -10.32 -6.88
C ALA A 112 1.81 -11.46 -6.73
N LEU A 113 1.45 -12.70 -7.10
CA LEU A 113 2.37 -13.84 -7.08
C LEU A 113 3.52 -13.65 -8.08
N VAL A 114 3.23 -13.15 -9.28
CA VAL A 114 4.24 -12.79 -10.29
C VAL A 114 5.15 -11.67 -9.76
N LYS A 115 4.57 -10.62 -9.16
CA LYS A 115 5.37 -9.53 -8.56
C LYS A 115 6.27 -10.01 -7.43
N SER A 116 5.87 -11.03 -6.67
CA SER A 116 6.68 -11.64 -5.62
C SER A 116 7.71 -12.66 -6.12
N GLY A 117 7.72 -12.98 -7.43
CA GLY A 117 8.61 -13.98 -8.02
C GLY A 117 8.22 -15.44 -7.75
N LYS A 118 7.00 -15.69 -7.25
CA LYS A 118 6.49 -17.06 -7.07
C LYS A 118 6.02 -17.71 -8.37
N LEU A 119 5.69 -16.89 -9.36
CA LEU A 119 5.35 -17.31 -10.72
C LEU A 119 6.14 -16.45 -11.70
N VAL A 120 6.51 -17.02 -12.84
CA VAL A 120 7.06 -16.26 -13.96
C VAL A 120 5.93 -15.87 -14.89
N GLY A 121 5.79 -14.58 -15.15
CA GLY A 121 4.86 -14.03 -16.12
C GLY A 121 5.55 -13.80 -17.46
N TYR A 122 4.78 -13.87 -18.53
CA TYR A 122 5.23 -13.61 -19.88
C TYR A 122 4.33 -12.56 -20.50
N GLN A 123 4.90 -11.50 -21.09
CA GLN A 123 4.15 -10.43 -21.74
C GLN A 123 4.76 -10.10 -23.10
N ASN A 124 3.94 -9.65 -24.04
CA ASN A 124 4.44 -9.16 -25.34
C ASN A 124 5.31 -7.90 -25.15
N LEU A 125 4.86 -7.01 -24.26
CA LEU A 125 5.55 -5.76 -23.91
C LEU A 125 5.72 -5.71 -22.37
N PRO A 126 6.84 -6.25 -21.84
CA PRO A 126 7.08 -6.34 -20.41
C PRO A 126 6.95 -5.00 -19.69
N GLY A 127 6.12 -4.97 -18.64
CA GLY A 127 5.92 -3.78 -17.81
C GLY A 127 4.93 -2.75 -18.35
N GLN A 128 4.39 -2.94 -19.57
CA GLN A 128 3.35 -2.08 -20.09
C GLN A 128 1.99 -2.43 -19.51
N LYS A 129 1.28 -1.41 -19.01
CA LYS A 129 -0.10 -1.57 -18.54
C LYS A 129 -1.01 -1.98 -19.70
N GLY A 130 -1.87 -2.97 -19.48
CA GLY A 130 -2.82 -3.47 -20.47
C GLY A 130 -2.29 -4.60 -21.36
N SER A 131 -0.97 -4.89 -21.34
CA SER A 131 -0.44 -6.06 -22.05
C SER A 131 -0.91 -7.36 -21.38
N LYS A 132 -1.45 -8.29 -22.17
CA LYS A 132 -1.87 -9.61 -21.68
C LYS A 132 -0.66 -10.34 -21.08
N MET A 133 -0.90 -11.01 -19.97
CA MET A 133 0.11 -11.79 -19.26
C MET A 133 -0.24 -13.27 -19.35
N PHE A 134 0.78 -14.07 -19.67
CA PHE A 134 0.71 -15.52 -19.81
C PHE A 134 1.59 -16.17 -18.73
N LEU A 135 1.20 -17.34 -18.25
CA LEU A 135 1.88 -18.06 -17.18
C LEU A 135 2.09 -19.52 -17.59
N SER A 136 3.24 -20.10 -17.23
CA SER A 136 3.53 -21.50 -17.54
C SER A 136 2.53 -22.42 -16.83
N LYS A 137 1.85 -23.28 -17.59
CA LYS A 137 0.88 -24.25 -17.07
C LYS A 137 1.50 -25.15 -15.98
N THR A 138 2.76 -25.56 -16.17
CA THR A 138 3.49 -26.40 -15.21
C THR A 138 3.76 -25.67 -13.89
N GLN A 139 4.23 -24.42 -13.94
CA GLN A 139 4.46 -23.63 -12.73
C GLN A 139 3.16 -23.39 -11.95
N VAL A 140 2.08 -23.08 -12.65
CA VAL A 140 0.76 -22.88 -12.05
C VAL A 140 0.26 -24.16 -11.39
N ARG A 141 0.41 -25.33 -12.04
CA ARG A 141 0.05 -26.63 -11.45
C ARG A 141 0.90 -26.99 -10.24
N ASN A 142 2.20 -26.79 -10.31
CA ASN A 142 3.11 -27.05 -9.18
C ASN A 142 2.73 -26.19 -7.98
N LEU A 143 2.47 -24.89 -8.21
CA LEU A 143 2.02 -23.98 -7.16
C LEU A 143 0.61 -24.32 -6.67
N ALA A 144 -0.27 -24.86 -7.53
CA ALA A 144 -1.60 -25.31 -7.13
C ALA A 144 -1.51 -26.48 -6.14
N ASN A 145 -0.56 -27.38 -6.35
CA ASN A 145 -0.32 -28.56 -5.52
C ASN A 145 0.67 -28.32 -4.36
N ASP A 146 1.19 -27.11 -4.23
CA ASP A 146 2.11 -26.74 -3.15
C ASP A 146 1.45 -26.92 -1.77
N ARG A 147 2.08 -27.74 -0.93
CA ARG A 147 1.54 -28.12 0.38
C ARG A 147 1.36 -26.91 1.30
N GLU A 148 2.34 -26.01 1.34
CA GLU A 148 2.30 -24.82 2.20
C GLU A 148 1.12 -23.92 1.81
N ARG A 149 0.92 -23.71 0.49
CA ARG A 149 -0.22 -22.95 -0.03
C ARG A 149 -1.55 -23.60 0.36
N LEU A 150 -1.67 -24.92 0.21
CA LEU A 150 -2.90 -25.65 0.54
C LEU A 150 -3.22 -25.59 2.04
N GLU A 151 -2.21 -25.69 2.91
CA GLU A 151 -2.35 -25.50 4.36
C GLU A 151 -2.82 -24.07 4.69
N GLN A 152 -2.20 -23.05 4.10
CA GLN A 152 -2.63 -21.64 4.25
C GLN A 152 -4.07 -21.43 3.79
N ARG A 153 -4.48 -22.05 2.67
CA ARG A 153 -5.85 -21.96 2.17
C ARG A 153 -6.85 -22.62 3.12
N ARG A 154 -6.55 -23.83 3.62
CA ARG A 154 -7.39 -24.51 4.61
C ARG A 154 -7.56 -23.68 5.88
N ASN A 155 -6.49 -23.05 6.36
CA ASN A 155 -6.56 -22.17 7.53
C ASN A 155 -7.43 -20.93 7.26
N TRP A 156 -7.33 -20.36 6.05
CA TRP A 156 -8.18 -19.26 5.62
C TRP A 156 -9.67 -19.66 5.55
N GLU A 157 -9.99 -20.82 4.99
CA GLU A 157 -11.36 -21.32 4.85
C GLU A 157 -12.01 -21.69 6.18
N LYS A 158 -11.22 -22.22 7.12
CA LYS A 158 -11.67 -22.46 8.50
C LYS A 158 -11.99 -21.17 9.26
N GLY A 159 -11.72 -20.00 8.67
CA GLY A 159 -11.80 -18.73 9.36
C GLY A 159 -10.81 -18.64 10.51
N ASP A 160 -9.80 -19.51 10.54
CA ASP A 160 -8.73 -19.51 11.54
C ASP A 160 -7.70 -18.43 11.20
N TRP A 161 -8.23 -17.22 10.98
CA TRP A 161 -7.49 -15.97 11.02
C TRP A 161 -6.84 -15.76 12.37
N SER A 162 -7.25 -16.50 13.40
CA SER A 162 -6.69 -16.37 14.73
C SER A 162 -5.20 -16.68 14.73
N GLU A 163 -4.69 -17.60 13.90
CA GLU A 163 -3.24 -17.87 13.85
C GLU A 163 -2.47 -16.79 13.06
N TYR A 164 -2.99 -16.33 11.91
CA TYR A 164 -2.39 -15.24 11.15
C TYR A 164 -2.40 -13.91 11.93
N ARG A 165 -3.53 -13.61 12.58
CA ARG A 165 -3.69 -12.50 13.52
C ARG A 165 -2.78 -12.71 14.73
N ARG A 166 -2.68 -13.92 15.29
CA ARG A 166 -1.71 -14.24 16.36
C ARG A 166 -0.26 -14.03 15.93
N ARG A 167 0.13 -14.26 14.67
CA ARG A 167 1.47 -13.91 14.16
C ARG A 167 1.70 -12.40 14.06
N GLN A 168 0.71 -11.63 13.60
CA GLN A 168 0.79 -10.17 13.63
C GLN A 168 0.83 -9.65 15.07
N VAL A 169 -0.06 -10.15 15.92
CA VAL A 169 -0.10 -9.85 17.36
C VAL A 169 1.20 -10.26 18.03
N ARG A 170 1.84 -11.39 17.72
CA ARG A 170 3.17 -11.75 18.26
C ARG A 170 4.25 -10.75 17.86
N THR A 171 4.19 -10.26 16.62
CA THR A 171 5.12 -9.21 16.14
C THR A 171 4.87 -7.90 16.90
N GLU A 172 3.62 -7.61 17.24
CA GLU A 172 3.20 -6.44 18.03
C GLU A 172 3.41 -6.61 19.54
N VAL A 173 3.29 -7.80 20.11
CA VAL A 173 3.61 -8.13 21.51
C VAL A 173 5.11 -8.01 21.74
N ARG A 174 5.93 -8.39 20.75
CA ARG A 174 7.37 -8.08 20.75
C ARG A 174 7.63 -6.56 20.67
N CYS A 175 6.66 -5.78 20.18
CA CYS A 175 6.70 -4.32 20.26
C CYS A 175 6.15 -3.77 21.59
N ARG A 176 5.29 -4.52 22.31
CA ARG A 176 4.73 -4.11 23.61
C ARG A 176 5.79 -3.98 24.69
N SER A 177 6.76 -4.88 24.72
CA SER A 177 7.85 -4.89 25.72
C SER A 177 8.86 -3.74 25.59
N HIS A 178 8.70 -2.84 24.63
CA HIS A 178 9.58 -1.67 24.44
C HIS A 178 8.81 -0.34 24.45
N HIS A 179 7.57 -0.32 24.94
CA HIS A 179 6.91 0.93 25.22
C HIS A 179 7.46 1.52 26.51
N PRO A 180 7.92 2.79 26.52
CA PRO A 180 8.09 3.47 27.78
C PRO A 180 6.74 3.52 28.50
N PRO A 181 6.74 3.61 29.83
CA PRO A 181 5.51 3.70 30.61
C PRO A 181 4.64 4.84 30.06
N MET A 182 3.43 4.49 29.63
CA MET A 182 2.49 5.49 29.14
C MET A 182 1.88 6.25 30.32
N PRO A 183 1.50 7.52 30.15
CA PRO A 183 0.69 8.22 31.14
C PRO A 183 -0.61 7.43 31.40
N PRO A 184 -1.14 7.45 32.63
CA PRO A 184 -2.44 6.84 32.92
C PRO A 184 -3.54 7.46 32.05
N GLY A 185 -4.47 6.62 31.57
CA GLY A 185 -5.57 7.03 30.68
C GLY A 185 -5.18 7.23 29.21
N VAL A 186 -3.99 6.77 28.81
CA VAL A 186 -3.52 6.79 27.42
C VAL A 186 -3.35 5.36 26.92
N ILE A 187 -3.94 5.06 25.76
CA ILE A 187 -3.81 3.75 25.10
C ILE A 187 -3.18 3.88 23.72
N THR A 188 -2.53 2.81 23.28
CA THR A 188 -1.93 2.72 21.94
C THR A 188 -3.01 2.64 20.86
N ALA A 189 -2.64 2.96 19.62
CA ALA A 189 -3.52 2.73 18.46
C ALA A 189 -4.04 1.29 18.34
N LEU A 190 -3.23 0.31 18.77
CA LEU A 190 -3.62 -1.09 18.73
C LEU A 190 -4.69 -1.38 19.78
N GLU A 191 -4.44 -1.01 21.05
CA GLU A 191 -5.39 -1.19 22.15
C GLU A 191 -6.71 -0.48 21.86
N ALA A 192 -6.67 0.76 21.38
CA ALA A 192 -7.86 1.50 20.97
C ALA A 192 -8.64 0.79 19.84
N SER A 193 -7.94 0.19 18.88
CA SER A 193 -8.59 -0.58 17.81
C SER A 193 -9.20 -1.90 18.31
N GLU A 194 -8.57 -2.54 19.30
CA GLU A 194 -9.08 -3.74 19.97
C GLU A 194 -10.35 -3.43 20.77
N VAL A 195 -10.35 -2.35 21.57
CA VAL A 195 -11.52 -1.89 22.34
C VAL A 195 -12.71 -1.60 21.43
N LEU A 196 -12.47 -0.88 20.32
CA LEU A 196 -13.53 -0.56 19.35
C LEU A 196 -13.92 -1.75 18.45
N GLY A 197 -13.15 -2.83 18.44
CA GLY A 197 -13.36 -3.97 17.53
C GLY A 197 -13.17 -3.62 16.05
N ILE A 198 -12.29 -2.67 15.72
CA ILE A 198 -12.02 -2.21 14.34
C ILE A 198 -10.55 -2.40 13.95
N SER A 199 -10.22 -2.15 12.68
CA SER A 199 -8.82 -2.13 12.23
C SER A 199 -8.11 -0.82 12.65
N CYS A 200 -6.79 -0.87 12.87
CA CYS A 200 -5.96 0.34 13.06
C CYS A 200 -6.14 1.37 11.93
N GLN A 201 -6.39 0.92 10.70
CA GLN A 201 -6.60 1.81 9.56
C GLN A 201 -7.95 2.53 9.65
N SER A 202 -8.99 1.85 10.15
CA SER A 202 -10.29 2.45 10.47
C SER A 202 -10.15 3.48 11.60
N LEU A 203 -9.36 3.19 12.64
CA LEU A 203 -9.05 4.13 13.72
C LEU A 203 -8.37 5.40 13.19
N VAL A 204 -7.42 5.27 12.25
CA VAL A 204 -6.80 6.42 11.57
C VAL A 204 -7.83 7.24 10.80
N LEU A 205 -8.82 6.60 10.17
CA LEU A 205 -9.90 7.31 9.47
C LEU A 205 -10.85 8.02 10.43
N LEU A 206 -11.17 7.44 11.59
CA LEU A 206 -11.95 8.10 12.64
C LEU A 206 -11.26 9.38 13.11
N ARG A 207 -9.95 9.30 13.39
CA ARG A 207 -9.14 10.45 13.77
C ARG A 207 -9.10 11.52 12.68
N LYS A 208 -8.87 11.13 11.42
CA LYS A 208 -8.87 12.07 10.28
C LYS A 208 -10.21 12.77 10.08
N LYS A 209 -11.31 12.14 10.51
CA LYS A 209 -12.67 12.72 10.47
C LYS A 209 -13.00 13.54 11.72
N GLY A 210 -12.06 13.72 12.65
CA GLY A 210 -12.27 14.45 13.90
C GLY A 210 -13.24 13.77 14.86
N ARG A 211 -13.46 12.45 14.73
CA ARG A 211 -14.34 11.70 15.64
C ARG A 211 -13.65 11.26 16.92
N ILE A 212 -12.32 11.17 16.86
CA ILE A 212 -11.46 10.95 18.01
C ILE A 212 -10.23 11.84 17.84
N SER A 213 -9.74 12.38 18.93
CA SER A 213 -8.44 13.01 19.05
C SER A 213 -7.38 11.93 19.16
N GLY A 214 -6.16 12.27 18.76
CA GLY A 214 -5.02 11.41 18.95
C GLY A 214 -3.78 12.27 18.93
N PHE A 215 -2.78 11.89 19.71
CA PHE A 215 -1.53 12.61 19.76
C PHE A 215 -0.37 11.72 19.36
N HIS A 216 0.70 12.37 18.95
CA HIS A 216 1.94 11.72 18.58
C HIS A 216 2.89 11.75 19.76
N ALA A 217 3.37 10.57 20.18
CA ALA A 217 4.56 10.50 20.99
C ALA A 217 5.75 10.14 20.09
N TYR A 218 6.83 10.91 20.25
CA TYR A 218 8.11 10.61 19.62
C TYR A 218 8.82 9.57 20.46
N PHE A 219 9.03 8.39 19.89
CA PHE A 219 10.02 7.46 20.39
C PHE A 219 11.26 7.76 19.58
N GLY A 220 12.36 8.08 20.27
CA GLY A 220 13.65 8.33 19.61
C GLY A 220 14.04 7.20 18.64
N LYS A 221 15.14 7.40 17.91
CA LYS A 221 15.64 6.36 17.00
C LYS A 221 15.87 5.06 17.75
N ARG A 222 15.05 4.05 17.45
CA ARG A 222 15.27 2.69 17.92
C ARG A 222 16.48 2.14 17.17
N GLU A 223 17.46 1.58 17.88
CA GLU A 223 18.60 0.91 17.25
C GLU A 223 18.11 -0.10 16.20
N GLY A 224 18.67 -0.02 14.99
CA GLY A 224 18.29 -0.85 13.84
C GLY A 224 17.05 -0.40 13.06
N CYS A 225 16.25 0.55 13.55
CA CYS A 225 15.13 1.12 12.78
C CYS A 225 15.59 2.38 12.03
N ARG A 226 15.60 2.32 10.69
CA ARG A 226 16.00 3.46 9.82
C ARG A 226 15.05 4.67 9.87
N ARG A 227 13.90 4.58 10.54
CA ARG A 227 12.92 5.67 10.64
C ARG A 227 12.50 5.87 12.09
N GLU A 228 12.50 7.13 12.52
CA GLU A 228 11.78 7.56 13.72
C GLU A 228 10.30 7.25 13.52
N GLY A 229 9.83 6.23 14.22
CA GLY A 229 8.46 5.76 14.13
C GLY A 229 7.57 6.67 14.96
N LYS A 230 6.89 7.63 14.32
CA LYS A 230 5.78 8.33 14.97
C LYS A 230 4.67 7.33 15.23
N ARG A 231 4.35 7.08 16.49
CA ARG A 231 3.19 6.28 16.90
C ARG A 231 2.06 7.20 17.33
N TRP A 232 0.83 6.72 17.21
CA TRP A 232 -0.37 7.42 17.63
C TRP A 232 -0.89 6.82 18.93
N TYR A 233 -1.27 7.72 19.83
CA TYR A 233 -1.87 7.43 21.13
C TYR A 233 -3.22 8.11 21.21
N TYR A 234 -4.09 7.51 22.00
CA TYR A 234 -5.47 7.92 22.14
C TYR A 234 -5.80 8.02 23.62
N SER A 235 -6.68 8.97 23.96
CA SER A 235 -7.25 9.01 25.30
C SER A 235 -8.16 7.81 25.48
N GLU A 236 -7.93 7.03 26.53
CA GLU A 236 -8.79 5.89 26.86
C GLU A 236 -10.25 6.32 27.02
N LYS A 237 -10.47 7.44 27.73
CA LYS A 237 -11.80 8.02 27.96
C LYS A 237 -12.54 8.31 26.65
N GLU A 238 -11.88 8.96 25.70
CA GLU A 238 -12.49 9.30 24.41
C GLU A 238 -12.84 8.06 23.58
N ILE A 239 -12.06 6.98 23.69
CA ILE A 239 -12.37 5.72 23.01
C ILE A 239 -13.60 5.05 23.62
N TRP A 240 -13.76 5.09 24.94
CA TRP A 240 -14.97 4.60 25.61
C TRP A 240 -16.20 5.49 25.31
N GLU A 241 -16.04 6.82 25.34
CA GLU A 241 -17.09 7.77 24.95
C GLU A 241 -17.57 7.53 23.50
N LEU A 242 -16.65 7.23 22.58
CA LEU A 242 -17.03 6.87 21.21
C LEU A 242 -17.78 5.54 21.15
N LEU A 243 -17.41 4.57 22.00
CA LEU A 243 -18.10 3.28 22.07
C LEU A 243 -19.54 3.46 22.60
N GLU A 244 -19.77 4.40 23.51
CA GLU A 244 -21.10 4.72 24.04
C GLU A 244 -21.96 5.57 23.08
N HIS A 245 -21.34 6.22 22.09
CA HIS A 245 -22.04 7.09 21.15
C HIS A 245 -22.98 6.30 20.21
N GLU A 246 -24.29 6.53 20.31
CA GLU A 246 -25.33 5.81 19.53
C GLU A 246 -25.06 5.81 18.01
N GLY A 247 -24.80 6.99 17.42
CA GLY A 247 -24.53 7.09 15.99
C GLY A 247 -23.25 6.35 15.52
N TYR A 248 -22.34 5.98 16.42
CA TYR A 248 -21.21 5.12 16.09
C TYR A 248 -21.67 3.65 16.05
N GLN A 249 -22.46 3.21 17.04
CA GLN A 249 -23.01 1.86 17.11
C GLN A 249 -23.91 1.54 15.93
N GLU A 250 -24.87 2.41 15.59
CA GLU A 250 -25.76 2.20 14.42
C GLU A 250 -24.97 2.00 13.12
N LYS A 251 -23.88 2.76 12.95
CA LYS A 251 -23.02 2.66 11.77
C LYS A 251 -22.22 1.37 11.77
N ARG A 252 -21.75 0.93 12.94
CA ARG A 252 -21.05 -0.34 13.11
C ARG A 252 -21.97 -1.50 12.79
N ASP A 253 -23.18 -1.50 13.35
CA ASP A 253 -24.18 -2.54 13.10
C ASP A 253 -24.55 -2.63 11.62
N ARG A 254 -24.75 -1.48 10.96
CA ARG A 254 -25.02 -1.44 9.51
C ARG A 254 -23.88 -2.05 8.68
N ILE A 255 -22.62 -1.82 9.07
CA ILE A 255 -21.45 -2.40 8.38
C ILE A 255 -21.40 -3.91 8.63
N ASP A 256 -21.65 -4.36 9.85
CA ASP A 256 -21.64 -5.78 10.22
C ASP A 256 -22.77 -6.54 9.51
N GLU A 257 -23.97 -5.95 9.41
CA GLU A 257 -25.07 -6.49 8.61
C GLU A 257 -24.72 -6.56 7.12
N ALA A 258 -24.15 -5.50 6.56
CA ALA A 258 -23.71 -5.49 5.16
C ALA A 258 -22.62 -6.55 4.89
N MET A 259 -21.70 -6.77 5.83
CA MET A 259 -20.66 -7.80 5.74
C MET A 259 -21.26 -9.20 5.85
N LYS A 260 -22.18 -9.44 6.80
CA LYS A 260 -22.94 -10.70 6.91
C LYS A 260 -23.71 -11.00 5.63
N ALA A 261 -24.38 -10.00 5.05
CA ALA A 261 -25.09 -10.14 3.78
C ALA A 261 -24.16 -10.50 2.61
N ARG A 262 -23.01 -9.83 2.49
CA ARG A 262 -21.99 -10.14 1.47
C ARG A 262 -21.42 -11.54 1.61
N LEU A 263 -21.14 -11.98 2.83
CA LEU A 263 -20.64 -13.33 3.08
C LEU A 263 -21.69 -14.40 2.70
N LYS A 264 -22.97 -14.17 3.01
CA LYS A 264 -24.07 -15.07 2.59
C LYS A 264 -24.17 -15.18 1.07
N VAL A 265 -23.99 -14.08 0.33
CA VAL A 265 -24.01 -14.09 -1.15
C VAL A 265 -22.80 -14.84 -1.70
N SER A 266 -21.60 -14.59 -1.16
CA SER A 266 -20.37 -15.22 -1.64
C SER A 266 -20.37 -16.74 -1.48
N VAL A 267 -21.00 -17.29 -0.44
CA VAL A 267 -21.14 -18.75 -0.27
C VAL A 267 -22.04 -19.36 -1.36
N LYS A 268 -23.07 -18.63 -1.82
CA LYS A 268 -23.93 -19.10 -2.91
C LYS A 268 -23.26 -19.03 -4.28
N THR A 269 -22.39 -18.05 -4.54
CA THR A 269 -21.75 -17.87 -5.85
C THR A 269 -20.58 -18.82 -6.10
N VAL A 270 -20.00 -19.42 -5.05
CA VAL A 270 -18.87 -20.38 -5.18
C VAL A 270 -19.36 -21.83 -5.38
N GLN A 271 -20.68 -22.06 -5.43
CA GLN A 271 -21.22 -23.25 -6.11
C GLN A 271 -21.04 -23.06 -7.63
N VAL A 272 -19.78 -23.17 -8.06
CA VAL A 272 -19.39 -23.23 -9.47
C VAL A 272 -20.14 -24.42 -10.07
N SER A 273 -20.94 -24.17 -11.09
CA SER A 273 -21.68 -25.21 -11.81
C SER A 273 -20.77 -26.40 -12.11
N PRO A 274 -21.15 -27.63 -11.69
CA PRO A 274 -20.42 -28.87 -12.01
C PRO A 274 -20.11 -29.03 -13.51
N ILE A 275 -20.90 -28.37 -14.35
CA ILE A 275 -20.84 -28.34 -15.82
C ILE A 275 -19.47 -27.89 -16.38
N LEU A 276 -18.70 -27.08 -15.64
CA LEU A 276 -17.36 -26.66 -16.10
C LEU A 276 -16.25 -27.67 -15.78
N MET A 277 -16.47 -28.62 -14.86
CA MET A 277 -15.48 -29.65 -14.55
C MET A 277 -15.56 -30.86 -15.50
N GLU A 278 -16.75 -31.22 -16.03
CA GLU A 278 -16.91 -32.33 -16.98
C GLU A 278 -16.33 -32.07 -18.38
N LYS A 279 -16.06 -30.82 -18.77
CA LYS A 279 -15.40 -30.50 -20.05
C LYS A 279 -13.88 -30.36 -19.94
N MET A 280 -13.32 -30.65 -18.77
CA MET A 280 -11.88 -30.64 -18.53
C MET A 280 -11.34 -32.04 -18.22
N ASP A 281 -11.87 -33.07 -18.89
CA ASP A 281 -11.21 -34.37 -18.99
C ASP A 281 -9.86 -34.19 -19.70
N TRP A 282 -8.77 -34.05 -18.91
CA TRP A 282 -7.37 -33.98 -19.33
C TRP A 282 -6.44 -34.62 -18.30
#